data_AF-A0A5C9E042-F1
#
_entry.id   AF-A0A5C9E042-F1
#
_cell.length_a   1.000
_cell.length_b   1.000
_cell.length_c   1.000
_cell.angle_alpha   90.00
_cell.angle_beta   90.00
_cell.angle_gamma   90.00
#
_symmetry.space_group_name_H-M   'P 1'
#
loop_
_entity.id
_entity.type
_entity.pdbx_description
1 polymer ?
#
loop_
_entity_poly.entity_id
_entity_poly.type
_entity_poly.pdbx_seq_one_letter_code
_entity_poly.pdbx_strand_id
1 'polypeptide(L)'
;MRVKNLIIVWLLISTIAALPILGVSAPFDVDNRISKSSVETLDGVPYVWQELNGYCAWAATSILFQYAGADLDLGGIFAASTVGYSFAYIRYNDTFLMFPGVMYQQVEPTAFAADLYNLNFTLYISGDAEGADEAIEYWDRRGISTGMIEDQVEAMDLMRNTINSGYPLIVSVDPSWIPISDYDDLRENELRGGGHALVIVGYNDTSQTVTFIDPGVGAFGDNYGYPADGRGNYSTMSYSTLNFAWIERYYISYVIKPKDDSNSNTEISPELGPLIRDKLLGVGAIYSPESPSAYLWHYGEDAFRELSKDVTMDGLKDYLSVFDGASNEVLLKAGLLAMIGIGVEVQSTLQGYSFKAATHALPAIMSDVNLTEFIEAAESAYPHFEALSDNSSLLYPTNLTKLTGYVATTFLEMAERYNNTGDLDSILSMYSADLEVISNHLLGIADAWQNAGNVLDTIWPTNIWMNYGSWIVIAAVGIGVLAVVTVIVIKRTPSR
;
A
#
# COMPACT_ATOMS: atom_id res chain seq x y z
N MET A 1 30.43 -13.04 4.39
CA MET A 1 28.98 -12.84 4.59
C MET A 1 28.31 -13.23 3.29
N ARG A 2 27.47 -14.26 3.30
CA ARG A 2 26.92 -14.87 2.07
C ARG A 2 25.74 -14.04 1.57
N VAL A 3 25.66 -13.81 0.25
CA VAL A 3 24.61 -13.10 -0.50
C VAL A 3 23.18 -13.43 -0.05
N LYS A 4 22.96 -14.64 0.50
CA LYS A 4 21.70 -15.04 1.12
C LYS A 4 21.14 -14.04 2.14
N ASN A 5 21.98 -13.39 2.95
CA ASN A 5 21.49 -12.50 4.01
C ASN A 5 21.14 -11.08 3.51
N LEU A 6 21.63 -10.67 2.33
CA LEU A 6 21.35 -9.32 1.79
C LEU A 6 20.01 -9.28 1.02
N ILE A 7 19.63 -10.40 0.41
CA ILE A 7 18.40 -10.55 -0.38
C ILE A 7 17.16 -10.68 0.51
N ILE A 8 17.30 -11.36 1.65
CA ILE A 8 16.19 -11.62 2.60
C ILE A 8 15.73 -10.32 3.30
N VAL A 9 16.63 -9.38 3.52
CA VAL A 9 16.32 -8.10 4.18
C VAL A 9 15.42 -7.21 3.31
N TRP A 10 15.48 -7.32 1.98
CA TRP A 10 14.72 -6.44 1.08
C TRP A 10 13.27 -6.88 0.82
N LEU A 11 12.98 -8.18 0.88
CA LEU A 11 11.62 -8.72 0.70
C LEU A 11 10.73 -8.53 1.95
N LEU A 12 11.29 -8.09 3.08
CA LEU A 12 10.58 -7.94 4.37
C LEU A 12 10.43 -6.48 4.83
N ILE A 13 10.96 -5.50 4.08
CA ILE A 13 10.83 -4.07 4.42
C ILE A 13 9.57 -3.51 3.76
N SER A 14 8.44 -3.65 4.43
CA SER A 14 7.30 -2.75 4.27
C SER A 14 7.53 -1.49 5.12
N THR A 15 7.85 -0.39 4.43
CA THR A 15 7.55 1.01 4.76
C THR A 15 7.80 1.53 6.18
N ILE A 16 8.96 2.19 6.36
CA ILE A 16 9.05 3.51 7.01
C ILE A 16 10.12 4.28 6.21
N ALA A 17 9.72 5.16 5.29
CA ALA A 17 10.65 6.01 4.56
C ALA A 17 10.42 7.49 4.92
N ALA A 18 11.41 8.02 5.64
CA ALA A 18 11.94 9.39 5.63
C ALA A 18 10.96 10.59 5.75
N LEU A 19 11.06 11.33 6.87
CA LEU A 19 10.64 12.73 6.94
C LEU A 19 11.63 13.60 7.77
N PRO A 20 11.80 14.90 7.42
CA PRO A 20 12.68 15.84 8.11
C PRO A 20 11.99 16.72 9.18
N ILE A 21 12.64 16.78 10.34
CA ILE A 21 12.75 17.77 11.44
C ILE A 21 11.79 18.99 11.50
N LEU A 22 10.96 19.08 12.56
CA LEU A 22 11.00 20.05 13.70
C LEU A 22 9.62 20.24 14.38
N GLY A 23 9.44 19.68 15.59
CA GLY A 23 9.03 20.47 16.77
C GLY A 23 7.62 20.34 17.38
N VAL A 24 7.61 19.70 18.57
CA VAL A 24 6.77 19.89 19.79
C VAL A 24 5.37 19.24 19.84
N SER A 25 5.27 18.21 20.70
CA SER A 25 4.07 17.45 21.07
C SER A 25 3.21 18.13 22.15
N ALA A 26 1.91 17.79 22.16
CA ALA A 26 0.92 18.15 23.18
C ALA A 26 0.36 16.86 23.85
N PRO A 27 -0.12 16.92 25.11
CA PRO A 27 -0.48 15.73 25.88
C PRO A 27 -1.93 15.26 25.65
N PHE A 28 -2.11 13.94 25.69
CA PHE A 28 -3.40 13.23 25.63
C PHE A 28 -4.11 13.17 26.98
N ASP A 29 -5.45 13.14 26.93
CA ASP A 29 -6.35 12.90 28.06
C ASP A 29 -7.02 11.52 27.85
N VAL A 30 -6.70 10.55 28.70
CA VAL A 30 -7.27 9.20 28.67
C VAL A 30 -8.40 9.12 29.69
N ASP A 31 -9.64 9.15 29.21
CA ASP A 31 -10.83 9.07 30.03
C ASP A 31 -10.94 7.66 30.68
N ASN A 32 -10.63 7.61 31.96
CA ASN A 32 -10.66 6.41 32.79
C ASN A 32 -12.08 6.18 33.33
N ARG A 33 -12.83 5.19 32.81
CA ARG A 33 -13.90 4.45 33.52
C ARG A 33 -14.60 3.38 32.65
N ILE A 34 -14.04 2.17 32.54
CA ILE A 34 -14.81 0.95 32.21
C ILE A 34 -14.36 -0.19 33.14
N SER A 35 -15.33 -0.94 33.66
CA SER A 35 -15.14 -2.12 34.52
C SER A 35 -14.29 -3.18 33.81
N LYS A 36 -13.09 -3.49 34.34
CA LYS A 36 -12.17 -4.48 33.76
C LYS A 36 -12.75 -5.90 33.92
N SER A 37 -13.45 -6.40 32.89
CA SER A 37 -13.67 -7.84 32.73
C SER A 37 -12.32 -8.54 32.68
N SER A 38 -12.16 -9.68 33.35
CA SER A 38 -10.92 -10.47 33.31
C SER A 38 -10.80 -11.35 32.06
N VAL A 39 -11.88 -11.49 31.29
CA VAL A 39 -11.96 -12.28 30.06
C VAL A 39 -12.99 -11.65 29.15
N GLU A 40 -12.64 -11.36 27.91
CA GLU A 40 -13.56 -10.80 26.90
C GLU A 40 -13.18 -11.33 25.52
N THR A 41 -14.17 -11.67 24.69
CA THR A 41 -13.98 -12.07 23.29
C THR A 41 -15.12 -11.51 22.46
N LEU A 42 -14.78 -10.87 21.34
CA LEU A 42 -15.71 -10.39 20.33
C LEU A 42 -16.14 -11.56 19.45
N ASP A 43 -17.41 -11.90 19.50
CA ASP A 43 -18.01 -12.90 18.62
C ASP A 43 -18.41 -12.29 17.27
N GLY A 44 -18.38 -13.09 16.20
CA GLY A 44 -18.87 -12.68 14.88
C GLY A 44 -17.94 -11.77 14.09
N VAL A 45 -16.67 -11.64 14.49
CA VAL A 45 -15.64 -10.97 13.67
C VAL A 45 -15.38 -11.84 12.43
N PRO A 46 -15.53 -11.31 11.20
CA PRO A 46 -15.37 -12.09 9.98
C PRO A 46 -13.91 -12.51 9.77
N TYR A 47 -13.72 -13.62 9.07
CA TYR A 47 -12.40 -14.07 8.62
C TYR A 47 -12.23 -13.69 7.14
N VAL A 48 -11.18 -12.92 6.83
CA VAL A 48 -10.77 -12.59 5.46
C VAL A 48 -9.37 -13.15 5.26
N TRP A 49 -9.22 -14.06 4.31
CA TRP A 49 -7.91 -14.61 3.94
C TRP A 49 -7.18 -13.62 3.03
N GLN A 50 -5.86 -13.45 3.21
CA GLN A 50 -5.10 -12.48 2.40
C GLN A 50 -4.88 -12.92 0.94
N GLU A 51 -5.14 -14.20 0.59
CA GLU A 51 -5.04 -14.80 -0.77
C GLU A 51 -3.64 -14.85 -1.39
N LEU A 52 -2.87 -13.78 -1.26
CA LEU A 52 -1.50 -13.61 -1.70
C LEU A 52 -0.65 -13.03 -0.56
N ASN A 53 0.60 -13.48 -0.47
CA ASN A 53 1.56 -12.92 0.48
C ASN A 53 1.82 -11.43 0.17
N GLY A 54 1.54 -10.55 1.12
CA GLY A 54 1.70 -9.09 0.97
C GLY A 54 0.41 -8.29 1.22
N TYR A 55 -0.73 -8.96 1.43
CA TYR A 55 -2.02 -8.30 1.67
C TYR A 55 -2.51 -8.38 3.12
N CYS A 56 -1.69 -8.86 4.07
CA CYS A 56 -2.10 -9.09 5.45
C CYS A 56 -2.75 -7.86 6.10
N ALA A 57 -2.16 -6.67 5.92
CA ALA A 57 -2.70 -5.41 6.43
C ALA A 57 -4.08 -5.08 5.82
N TRP A 58 -4.26 -5.31 4.51
CA TRP A 58 -5.51 -5.03 3.80
C TRP A 58 -6.61 -6.03 4.13
N ALA A 59 -6.27 -7.31 4.24
CA ALA A 59 -7.20 -8.34 4.71
C ALA A 59 -7.64 -8.08 6.15
N ALA A 60 -6.70 -7.72 7.05
CA ALA A 60 -7.03 -7.29 8.39
C ALA A 60 -7.93 -6.03 8.38
N THR A 61 -7.63 -5.04 7.54
CA THR A 61 -8.45 -3.84 7.36
C THR A 61 -9.87 -4.21 6.94
N SER A 62 -10.03 -5.08 5.94
CA SER A 62 -11.34 -5.57 5.48
C SER A 62 -12.14 -6.23 6.62
N ILE A 63 -11.49 -7.02 7.48
CA ILE A 63 -12.13 -7.59 8.69
C ILE A 63 -12.70 -6.49 9.58
N LEU A 64 -11.92 -5.45 9.86
CA LEU A 64 -12.34 -4.33 10.71
C LEU A 64 -13.47 -3.51 10.09
N PHE A 65 -13.42 -3.24 8.78
CA PHE A 65 -14.48 -2.54 8.06
C PHE A 65 -15.80 -3.32 8.09
N GLN A 66 -15.76 -4.62 7.77
CA GLN A 66 -16.95 -5.49 7.82
C GLN A 66 -17.56 -5.54 9.21
N TYR A 67 -16.71 -5.68 10.23
CA TYR A 67 -17.19 -5.71 11.61
C TYR A 67 -17.73 -4.34 12.08
N ALA A 68 -17.21 -3.23 11.56
CA ALA A 68 -17.73 -1.88 11.79
C ALA A 68 -19.01 -1.57 10.98
N GLY A 69 -19.49 -2.50 10.14
CA GLY A 69 -20.73 -2.36 9.37
C GLY A 69 -20.56 -1.89 7.92
N ALA A 70 -19.33 -1.77 7.43
CA ALA A 70 -19.03 -1.51 6.02
C ALA A 70 -18.81 -2.82 5.27
N ASP A 71 -19.71 -3.16 4.35
CA ASP A 71 -19.64 -4.41 3.56
C ASP A 71 -18.56 -4.34 2.47
N LEU A 72 -17.30 -4.41 2.89
CA LEU A 72 -16.12 -4.38 2.03
C LEU A 72 -15.32 -5.68 2.18
N ASP A 73 -15.35 -6.53 1.15
CA ASP A 73 -14.41 -7.63 1.00
C ASP A 73 -12.99 -7.11 0.64
N LEU A 74 -12.05 -8.03 0.39
CA LEU A 74 -10.67 -7.66 0.06
C LEU A 74 -10.56 -6.85 -1.25
N GLY A 75 -11.36 -7.18 -2.27
CA GLY A 75 -11.40 -6.39 -3.50
C GLY A 75 -12.02 -5.01 -3.28
N GLY A 76 -13.07 -4.95 -2.46
CA GLY A 76 -13.73 -3.72 -2.06
C GLY A 76 -12.83 -2.77 -1.30
N ILE A 77 -12.00 -3.27 -0.36
CA ILE A 77 -11.04 -2.41 0.35
C ILE A 77 -9.93 -1.92 -0.59
N PHE A 78 -9.46 -2.73 -1.55
CA PHE A 78 -8.50 -2.26 -2.55
C PHE A 78 -9.06 -1.14 -3.44
N ALA A 79 -10.35 -1.23 -3.78
CA ALA A 79 -11.06 -0.21 -4.53
C ALA A 79 -11.28 1.07 -3.70
N ALA A 80 -11.89 0.94 -2.52
CA ALA A 80 -12.26 2.07 -1.66
C ALA A 80 -11.05 2.86 -1.15
N SER A 81 -9.91 2.19 -0.91
CA SER A 81 -8.65 2.84 -0.53
C SER A 81 -7.82 3.31 -1.74
N THR A 82 -8.24 2.99 -2.97
CA THR A 82 -7.54 3.28 -4.24
C THR A 82 -6.17 2.62 -4.44
N VAL A 83 -5.73 1.76 -3.53
CA VAL A 83 -4.43 1.08 -3.63
C VAL A 83 -4.37 0.10 -4.82
N GLY A 84 -5.52 -0.44 -5.25
CA GLY A 84 -5.60 -1.24 -6.47
C GLY A 84 -5.27 -0.45 -7.74
N TYR A 85 -5.32 0.88 -7.70
CA TYR A 85 -5.09 1.77 -8.86
C TYR A 85 -3.80 2.59 -8.72
N SER A 86 -2.95 2.22 -7.75
CA SER A 86 -1.77 2.99 -7.39
C SER A 86 -0.49 2.21 -7.72
N PHE A 87 0.49 2.85 -8.36
CA PHE A 87 1.83 2.27 -8.53
C PHE A 87 2.86 3.40 -8.52
N ALA A 88 4.00 3.18 -7.86
CA ALA A 88 5.07 4.16 -7.75
C ALA A 88 6.41 3.55 -8.15
N TYR A 89 7.19 4.33 -8.88
CA TYR A 89 8.51 3.93 -9.36
C TYR A 89 9.51 5.06 -9.19
N ILE A 90 10.72 4.73 -8.75
CA ILE A 90 11.84 5.66 -8.73
C ILE A 90 13.12 4.96 -9.16
N ARG A 91 13.80 5.60 -10.10
CA ARG A 91 15.19 5.34 -10.45
C ARG A 91 16.00 6.62 -10.28
N TYR A 92 16.99 6.59 -9.42
CA TYR A 92 17.91 7.71 -9.24
C TYR A 92 19.27 7.23 -8.72
N ASN A 93 20.33 7.40 -9.52
CA ASN A 93 21.67 6.87 -9.23
C ASN A 93 21.62 5.36 -8.91
N ASP A 94 21.99 4.98 -7.68
CA ASP A 94 22.01 3.61 -7.17
C ASP A 94 20.63 3.11 -6.72
N THR A 95 19.62 3.99 -6.68
CA THR A 95 18.26 3.68 -6.26
C THR A 95 17.44 3.12 -7.42
N PHE A 96 16.80 1.97 -7.20
CA PHE A 96 15.81 1.35 -8.08
C PHE A 96 14.70 0.76 -7.21
N LEU A 97 13.58 1.48 -7.06
CA LEU A 97 12.49 1.07 -6.19
C LEU A 97 11.16 1.05 -6.94
N MET A 98 10.36 0.03 -6.65
CA MET A 98 9.03 -0.19 -7.20
C MET A 98 8.10 -0.46 -6.03
N PHE A 99 6.97 0.25 -5.98
CA PHE A 99 5.98 0.07 -4.93
C PHE A 99 4.58 -0.05 -5.56
N PRO A 100 3.97 -1.25 -5.56
CA PRO A 100 2.56 -1.38 -5.82
C PRO A 100 1.78 -0.63 -4.75
N GLY A 101 0.56 -0.22 -5.05
CA GLY A 101 -0.24 0.61 -4.16
C GLY A 101 -0.44 -0.01 -2.78
N VAL A 102 -0.60 -1.34 -2.73
CA VAL A 102 -0.72 -2.11 -1.49
C VAL A 102 0.51 -2.03 -0.58
N MET A 103 1.66 -1.61 -1.11
CA MET A 103 2.95 -1.47 -0.40
C MET A 103 3.43 -0.02 -0.31
N TYR A 104 2.95 0.92 -1.14
CA TYR A 104 3.47 2.29 -1.16
C TYR A 104 3.11 3.08 0.11
N GLN A 105 1.84 3.03 0.51
CA GLN A 105 1.30 3.69 1.71
C GLN A 105 0.11 2.87 2.24
N GLN A 106 -0.05 2.82 3.57
CA GLN A 106 -1.16 2.10 4.20
C GLN A 106 -2.05 3.00 5.06
N VAL A 107 -1.49 4.02 5.72
CA VAL A 107 -2.21 4.87 6.68
C VAL A 107 -3.22 5.79 5.98
N GLU A 108 -2.76 6.64 5.06
CA GLU A 108 -3.64 7.59 4.37
C GLU A 108 -4.72 6.90 3.52
N PRO A 109 -4.41 5.84 2.75
CA PRO A 109 -5.46 5.13 2.01
C PRO A 109 -6.50 4.45 2.90
N THR A 110 -6.10 3.96 4.09
CA THR A 110 -7.03 3.40 5.08
C THR A 110 -7.92 4.49 5.67
N ALA A 111 -7.34 5.63 6.04
CA ALA A 111 -8.09 6.77 6.56
C ALA A 111 -9.10 7.30 5.53
N PHE A 112 -8.69 7.44 4.27
CA PHE A 112 -9.59 7.83 3.18
C PHE A 112 -10.75 6.85 3.03
N ALA A 113 -10.48 5.54 2.99
CA ALA A 113 -11.53 4.53 2.93
C ALA A 113 -12.46 4.59 4.15
N ALA A 114 -11.92 4.85 5.35
CA ALA A 114 -12.73 4.97 6.56
C ALA A 114 -13.67 6.18 6.47
N ASP A 115 -13.18 7.32 5.97
CA ASP A 115 -13.99 8.51 5.75
C ASP A 115 -15.13 8.29 4.75
N LEU A 116 -14.89 7.55 3.65
CA LEU A 116 -15.94 7.19 2.69
C LEU A 116 -17.10 6.41 3.32
N TYR A 117 -16.80 5.59 4.34
CA TYR A 117 -17.77 4.72 5.01
C TYR A 117 -18.24 5.27 6.37
N ASN A 118 -17.97 6.55 6.65
CA ASN A 118 -18.32 7.19 7.93
C ASN A 118 -17.75 6.46 9.16
N LEU A 119 -16.50 6.00 9.05
CA LEU A 119 -15.75 5.33 10.09
C LEU A 119 -14.63 6.25 10.60
N ASN A 120 -14.32 6.13 11.89
CA ASN A 120 -13.15 6.71 12.53
C ASN A 120 -12.00 5.71 12.45
N PHE A 121 -10.89 6.14 11.87
CA PHE A 121 -9.63 5.42 11.89
C PHE A 121 -8.67 6.11 12.87
N THR A 122 -8.13 5.34 13.82
CA THR A 122 -7.10 5.82 14.75
C THR A 122 -5.87 4.91 14.68
N LEU A 123 -4.72 5.50 14.38
CA LEU A 123 -3.42 4.83 14.36
C LEU A 123 -2.68 5.05 15.68
N TYR A 124 -2.06 4.00 16.21
CA TYR A 124 -1.22 4.02 17.38
C TYR A 124 0.20 3.57 17.01
N ILE A 125 1.21 4.24 17.55
CA ILE A 125 2.62 3.90 17.35
C ILE A 125 3.41 4.14 18.63
N SER A 126 4.44 3.35 18.88
CA SER A 126 5.33 3.58 20.01
C SER A 126 6.13 4.87 19.85
N GLY A 127 6.29 5.62 20.93
CA GLY A 127 7.19 6.79 20.98
C GLY A 127 8.67 6.43 20.78
N ASP A 128 9.03 5.15 20.92
CA ASP A 128 10.38 4.66 20.65
C ASP A 128 10.66 4.42 19.15
N ALA A 129 9.65 4.51 18.28
CA ALA A 129 9.88 4.36 16.84
C ALA A 129 10.64 5.58 16.30
N GLU A 130 11.71 5.32 15.54
CA GLU A 130 12.47 6.39 14.91
C GLU A 130 11.57 7.21 13.97
N GLY A 131 11.45 8.51 14.25
CA GLY A 131 10.58 9.40 13.48
C GLY A 131 9.09 9.39 13.86
N ALA A 132 8.72 8.77 14.99
CA ALA A 132 7.33 8.67 15.44
C ALA A 132 6.64 10.04 15.58
N ASP A 133 7.29 11.00 16.24
CA ASP A 133 6.76 12.35 16.46
C ASP A 133 6.46 13.06 15.13
N GLU A 134 7.38 12.97 14.17
CA GLU A 134 7.23 13.58 12.85
C GLU A 134 6.13 12.92 12.03
N ALA A 135 6.01 11.59 12.10
CA ALA A 135 4.96 10.84 11.41
C ALA A 135 3.58 11.19 11.99
N ILE A 136 3.47 11.26 13.33
CA ILE A 136 2.27 11.69 14.05
C ILE A 136 1.87 13.11 13.62
N GLU A 137 2.80 14.07 13.65
CA GLU A 137 2.49 15.44 13.23
C GLU A 137 2.03 15.50 11.76
N TYR A 138 2.67 14.72 10.88
CA TYR A 138 2.30 14.64 9.48
C TYR A 138 0.87 14.11 9.28
N TRP A 139 0.47 13.09 10.04
CA TRP A 139 -0.87 12.49 9.98
C TRP A 139 -1.93 13.37 10.64
N ASP A 140 -1.64 13.99 11.78
CA ASP A 140 -2.53 14.90 12.47
C ASP A 140 -2.88 16.12 11.59
N ARG A 141 -1.90 16.67 10.86
CA ARG A 141 -2.14 17.76 9.88
C ARG A 141 -3.07 17.36 8.74
N ARG A 142 -3.20 16.05 8.46
CA ARG A 142 -4.13 15.48 7.48
C ARG A 142 -5.46 15.05 8.10
N GLY A 143 -5.69 15.35 9.37
CA GLY A 143 -6.92 14.99 10.07
C GLY A 143 -7.01 13.50 10.42
N ILE A 144 -5.91 12.76 10.33
CA ILE A 144 -5.84 11.35 10.72
C ILE A 144 -5.62 11.30 12.22
N SER A 145 -6.50 10.62 12.95
CA SER A 145 -6.35 10.47 14.39
C SER A 145 -5.17 9.55 14.71
N THR A 146 -4.25 10.05 15.52
CA THR A 146 -3.10 9.28 16.00
C THR A 146 -3.11 9.12 17.53
N GLY A 147 -2.30 8.20 18.05
CA GLY A 147 -2.04 8.02 19.47
C GLY A 147 -0.64 7.46 19.68
N MET A 148 -0.03 7.80 20.80
CA MET A 148 1.30 7.28 21.18
C MET A 148 1.17 6.18 22.22
N ILE A 149 2.03 5.17 22.14
CA ILE A 149 2.18 4.10 23.12
C ILE A 149 3.55 4.24 23.77
N GLU A 150 3.62 4.43 25.07
CA GLU A 150 4.91 4.60 25.77
C GLU A 150 5.55 3.25 26.12
N ASP A 151 4.75 2.23 26.43
CA ASP A 151 5.27 0.95 26.89
C ASP A 151 4.32 -0.25 26.66
N GLN A 152 4.78 -1.42 27.11
CA GLN A 152 4.01 -2.66 27.08
C GLN A 152 2.68 -2.57 27.86
N VAL A 153 2.64 -1.85 28.97
CA VAL A 153 1.43 -1.74 29.81
C VAL A 153 0.37 -0.97 29.03
N GLU A 154 0.73 0.14 28.42
CA GLU A 154 -0.17 0.92 27.56
C GLU A 154 -0.64 0.14 26.34
N ALA A 155 0.24 -0.60 25.66
CA ALA A 155 -0.14 -1.46 24.54
C ALA A 155 -1.20 -2.51 24.95
N MET A 156 -1.00 -3.15 26.10
CA MET A 156 -1.93 -4.15 26.64
C MET A 156 -3.23 -3.50 27.13
N ASP A 157 -3.19 -2.30 27.71
CA ASP A 157 -4.38 -1.55 28.09
C ASP A 157 -5.16 -1.06 26.86
N LEU A 158 -4.51 -0.62 25.78
CA LEU A 158 -5.14 -0.32 24.49
C LEU A 158 -5.91 -1.53 23.94
N MET A 159 -5.26 -2.69 23.90
CA MET A 159 -5.89 -3.96 23.49
C MET A 159 -7.15 -4.24 24.33
N ARG A 160 -7.07 -4.11 25.65
CA ARG A 160 -8.23 -4.35 26.53
C ARG A 160 -9.33 -3.35 26.30
N ASN A 161 -8.99 -2.07 26.21
CA ASN A 161 -9.95 -0.98 26.11
C ASN A 161 -10.71 -1.05 24.79
N THR A 162 -10.04 -1.39 23.69
CA THR A 162 -10.69 -1.59 22.39
C THR A 162 -11.66 -2.78 22.43
N ILE A 163 -11.20 -3.94 22.91
CA ILE A 163 -12.04 -5.14 23.05
C ILE A 163 -13.23 -4.91 24.00
N ASN A 164 -13.02 -4.31 25.17
CA ASN A 164 -14.10 -3.99 26.12
C ASN A 164 -15.08 -2.96 25.57
N SER A 165 -14.65 -2.13 24.61
CA SER A 165 -15.52 -1.20 23.90
C SER A 165 -16.23 -1.85 22.72
N GLY A 166 -16.04 -3.14 22.48
CA GLY A 166 -16.68 -3.91 21.42
C GLY A 166 -15.96 -3.88 20.08
N TYR A 167 -14.71 -3.41 19.99
CA TYR A 167 -14.00 -3.22 18.72
C TYR A 167 -12.69 -4.03 18.65
N PRO A 168 -12.44 -4.77 17.56
CA PRO A 168 -11.19 -5.48 17.36
C PRO A 168 -10.03 -4.50 17.12
N LEU A 169 -8.80 -4.95 17.41
CA LEU A 169 -7.58 -4.15 17.26
C LEU A 169 -6.66 -4.80 16.25
N ILE A 170 -6.21 -4.06 15.23
CA ILE A 170 -5.10 -4.54 14.40
C ILE A 170 -3.77 -4.23 15.08
N VAL A 171 -2.88 -5.21 15.09
CA VAL A 171 -1.52 -5.10 15.59
C VAL A 171 -0.54 -5.49 14.47
N SER A 172 0.51 -4.70 14.29
CA SER A 172 1.67 -5.09 13.49
C SER A 172 2.59 -5.95 14.34
N VAL A 173 2.96 -7.12 13.86
CA VAL A 173 3.77 -8.09 14.60
C VAL A 173 4.85 -8.69 13.72
N ASP A 174 5.94 -9.15 14.33
CA ASP A 174 6.92 -10.01 13.68
C ASP A 174 6.38 -11.44 13.62
N PRO A 175 6.17 -12.00 12.42
CA PRO A 175 5.54 -13.31 12.24
C PRO A 175 6.39 -14.47 12.77
N SER A 176 7.70 -14.29 12.97
CA SER A 176 8.56 -15.33 13.53
C SER A 176 8.15 -15.73 14.97
N TRP A 177 7.49 -14.83 15.70
CA TRP A 177 6.99 -15.09 17.05
C TRP A 177 5.61 -15.75 17.09
N ILE A 178 4.87 -15.82 15.97
CA ILE A 178 3.50 -16.34 15.95
C ILE A 178 3.52 -17.87 15.99
N PRO A 179 2.82 -18.55 16.91
CA PRO A 179 2.97 -20.00 17.14
C PRO A 179 2.35 -20.90 16.06
N ILE A 180 1.87 -20.33 14.95
CA ILE A 180 1.26 -21.07 13.83
C ILE A 180 2.36 -21.65 12.93
N SER A 181 2.22 -22.92 12.53
CA SER A 181 3.24 -23.67 11.79
C SER A 181 3.59 -23.08 10.43
N ASP A 182 2.70 -22.30 9.82
CA ASP A 182 2.96 -21.58 8.57
C ASP A 182 4.17 -20.64 8.68
N TYR A 183 4.53 -20.22 9.90
CA TYR A 183 5.71 -19.39 10.18
C TYR A 183 6.95 -20.17 10.65
N ASP A 184 6.92 -21.51 10.66
CA ASP A 184 8.05 -22.33 11.12
C ASP A 184 9.30 -22.08 10.28
N ASP A 185 9.18 -21.94 8.96
CA ASP A 185 10.31 -21.63 8.09
C ASP A 185 11.02 -20.33 8.49
N LEU A 186 10.28 -19.30 8.93
CA LEU A 186 10.87 -18.05 9.39
C LEU A 186 11.66 -18.27 10.69
N ARG A 187 11.10 -19.03 11.63
CA ARG A 187 11.77 -19.39 12.90
C ARG A 187 13.02 -20.21 12.67
N GLU A 188 12.92 -21.26 11.87
CA GLU A 188 14.01 -22.20 11.60
C GLU A 188 15.19 -21.54 10.90
N ASN A 189 14.92 -20.51 10.09
CA ASN A 189 15.95 -19.75 9.37
C ASN A 189 16.34 -18.44 10.08
N GLU A 190 15.86 -18.20 11.32
CA GLU A 190 16.12 -16.99 12.11
C GLU A 190 15.77 -15.68 11.36
N LEU A 191 14.71 -15.71 10.55
CA LEU A 191 14.25 -14.56 9.77
C LEU A 191 13.31 -13.72 10.63
N ARG A 192 13.79 -12.55 11.04
CA ARG A 192 13.10 -11.61 11.94
C ARG A 192 12.93 -10.24 11.31
N GLY A 193 12.07 -9.42 11.91
CA GLY A 193 11.82 -8.03 11.52
C GLY A 193 10.78 -7.85 10.42
N GLY A 194 10.20 -8.94 9.91
CA GLY A 194 9.10 -8.88 8.95
C GLY A 194 7.86 -8.23 9.55
N GLY A 195 7.16 -7.40 8.78
CA GLY A 195 5.84 -6.88 9.18
C GLY A 195 4.73 -7.87 8.84
N HIS A 196 3.84 -8.15 9.79
CA HIS A 196 2.61 -8.91 9.58
C HIS A 196 1.46 -8.29 10.38
N ALA A 197 0.22 -8.38 9.89
CA ALA A 197 -0.95 -7.84 10.57
C ALA A 197 -1.77 -8.97 11.21
N LEU A 198 -2.08 -8.83 12.50
CA LEU A 198 -3.06 -9.66 13.20
C LEU A 198 -4.24 -8.82 13.67
N VAL A 199 -5.42 -9.42 13.71
CA VAL A 199 -6.62 -8.82 14.30
C VAL A 199 -6.84 -9.44 15.67
N ILE A 200 -6.64 -8.67 16.74
CA ILE A 200 -6.96 -9.08 18.09
C ILE A 200 -8.47 -8.97 18.31
N VAL A 201 -9.07 -10.06 18.79
CA VAL A 201 -10.53 -10.19 18.99
C VAL A 201 -10.90 -10.59 20.41
N GLY A 202 -9.94 -10.87 21.28
CA GLY A 202 -10.24 -11.21 22.66
C GLY A 202 -9.00 -11.34 23.54
N TYR A 203 -9.21 -11.38 24.85
CA TYR A 203 -8.16 -11.54 25.85
C TYR A 203 -8.65 -12.32 27.07
N ASN A 204 -7.72 -12.94 27.80
CA ASN A 204 -7.99 -13.63 29.05
C ASN A 204 -6.82 -13.41 30.03
N ASP A 205 -7.07 -12.68 31.11
CA ASP A 205 -6.06 -12.36 32.12
C ASP A 205 -5.75 -13.46 33.08
N THR A 206 -6.71 -14.36 33.26
CA THR A 206 -6.53 -15.50 34.15
C THR A 206 -5.52 -16.47 33.54
N SER A 207 -5.60 -16.70 32.22
CA SER A 207 -4.65 -17.53 31.48
C SER A 207 -3.50 -16.76 30.84
N GLN A 208 -3.53 -15.42 30.89
CA GLN A 208 -2.57 -14.53 30.19
C GLN A 208 -2.46 -14.84 28.69
N THR A 209 -3.60 -14.96 28.02
CA THR A 209 -3.68 -15.30 26.60
C THR A 209 -4.49 -14.27 25.83
N VAL A 210 -4.13 -14.07 24.56
CA VAL A 210 -4.88 -13.28 23.59
C VAL A 210 -5.54 -14.22 22.57
N THR A 211 -6.69 -13.82 22.06
CA THR A 211 -7.39 -14.47 20.93
C THR A 211 -7.29 -13.55 19.72
N PHE A 212 -6.90 -14.10 18.56
CA PHE A 212 -6.63 -13.34 17.36
C PHE A 212 -7.09 -14.05 16.08
N ILE A 213 -7.29 -13.26 15.03
CA ILE A 213 -7.45 -13.69 13.65
C ILE A 213 -6.19 -13.31 12.88
N ASP A 214 -5.69 -14.25 12.08
CA ASP A 214 -4.50 -14.15 11.27
C ASP A 214 -4.87 -14.37 9.79
N PRO A 215 -4.97 -13.27 8.99
CA PRO A 215 -5.28 -13.37 7.58
C PRO A 215 -4.13 -13.98 6.76
N GLY A 216 -2.92 -14.08 7.32
CA GLY A 216 -1.74 -14.52 6.60
C GLY A 216 -1.47 -16.01 6.59
N VAL A 217 -2.20 -16.77 7.39
CA VAL A 217 -2.11 -18.22 7.39
C VAL A 217 -2.55 -18.78 6.04
N GLY A 218 -1.77 -19.72 5.49
CA GLY A 218 -1.98 -20.28 4.16
C GLY A 218 -1.59 -19.36 2.99
N ALA A 219 -0.90 -18.24 3.22
CA ALA A 219 -0.55 -17.31 2.13
C ALA A 219 0.82 -17.55 1.48
N PHE A 220 1.67 -18.41 2.05
CA PHE A 220 2.99 -18.73 1.53
C PHE A 220 3.46 -20.13 2.00
N GLY A 221 4.59 -20.58 1.45
CA GLY A 221 5.20 -21.86 1.78
C GLY A 221 4.41 -23.07 1.27
N ASP A 222 4.78 -24.25 1.77
CA ASP A 222 4.15 -25.52 1.37
C ASP A 222 2.69 -25.66 1.85
N ASN A 223 2.28 -24.79 2.76
CA ASN A 223 0.92 -24.70 3.29
C ASN A 223 0.01 -23.74 2.49
N TYR A 224 0.48 -23.23 1.34
CA TYR A 224 -0.29 -22.29 0.53
C TYR A 224 -1.68 -22.81 0.14
N GLY A 225 -2.68 -21.96 0.35
CA GLY A 225 -4.09 -22.22 0.09
C GLY A 225 -4.97 -21.78 1.27
N TYR A 226 -6.25 -21.55 0.99
CA TYR A 226 -7.22 -21.16 2.02
C TYR A 226 -7.19 -22.15 3.21
N PRO A 227 -7.02 -21.66 4.45
CA PRO A 227 -6.88 -22.53 5.64
C PRO A 227 -8.23 -23.12 6.08
N ALA A 228 -8.73 -24.10 5.33
CA ALA A 228 -10.03 -24.76 5.57
C ALA A 228 -10.11 -25.53 6.91
N ASP A 229 -8.97 -25.84 7.52
CA ASP A 229 -8.82 -26.43 8.84
C ASP A 229 -8.99 -25.43 9.99
N GLY A 230 -9.21 -24.14 9.69
CA GLY A 230 -9.54 -23.09 10.66
C GLY A 230 -8.35 -22.48 11.40
N ARG A 231 -7.12 -22.88 11.05
CA ARG A 231 -5.91 -22.21 11.56
C ARG A 231 -5.93 -20.73 11.20
N GLY A 232 -5.50 -19.89 12.14
CA GLY A 232 -5.57 -18.44 11.98
C GLY A 232 -6.94 -17.84 12.24
N ASN A 233 -8.00 -18.61 12.50
CA ASN A 233 -9.31 -18.05 12.87
C ASN A 233 -9.59 -18.28 14.36
N TYR A 234 -9.71 -17.20 15.16
CA TYR A 234 -9.81 -17.27 16.63
C TYR A 234 -8.72 -18.14 17.28
N SER A 235 -7.48 -18.02 16.77
CA SER A 235 -6.31 -18.66 17.33
C SER A 235 -5.88 -17.98 18.63
N THR A 236 -5.08 -18.65 19.46
CA THR A 236 -4.64 -18.10 20.75
C THR A 236 -3.13 -18.14 20.90
N MET A 237 -2.58 -17.15 21.62
CA MET A 237 -1.17 -17.13 22.04
C MET A 237 -1.05 -16.47 23.42
N SER A 238 0.10 -16.64 24.07
CA SER A 238 0.35 -16.01 25.36
C SER A 238 0.62 -14.50 25.22
N TYR A 239 0.37 -13.72 26.27
CA TYR A 239 0.74 -12.29 26.29
C TYR A 239 2.23 -12.06 26.10
N SER A 240 3.09 -12.95 26.59
CA SER A 240 4.54 -12.83 26.37
C SER A 240 4.90 -13.03 24.91
N THR A 241 4.28 -14.03 24.24
CA THR A 241 4.44 -14.26 22.80
C THR A 241 3.98 -13.04 22.00
N LEU A 242 2.77 -12.53 22.27
CA LEU A 242 2.27 -11.33 21.61
C LEU A 242 3.22 -10.14 21.84
N ASN A 243 3.69 -9.92 23.06
CA ASN A 243 4.58 -8.80 23.36
C ASN A 243 5.88 -8.86 22.57
N PHE A 244 6.52 -10.03 22.47
CA PHE A 244 7.73 -10.19 21.64
C PHE A 244 7.46 -9.95 20.16
N ALA A 245 6.29 -10.38 19.66
CA ALA A 245 5.91 -10.14 18.28
C ALA A 245 5.65 -8.65 18.00
N TRP A 246 4.97 -7.95 18.92
CA TRP A 246 4.45 -6.60 18.71
C TRP A 246 5.49 -5.50 19.00
N ILE A 247 6.38 -5.70 19.99
CA ILE A 247 7.43 -4.72 20.33
C ILE A 247 8.46 -4.53 19.21
N GLU A 248 8.81 -5.62 18.50
CA GLU A 248 9.72 -5.59 17.34
C GLU A 248 9.14 -4.78 16.16
N ARG A 249 7.85 -4.45 16.24
CA ARG A 249 7.12 -3.61 15.29
C ARG A 249 6.60 -2.32 15.95
N TYR A 250 7.28 -1.85 16.99
CA TYR A 250 7.02 -0.57 17.65
C TYR A 250 5.58 -0.39 18.14
N TYR A 251 4.94 -1.47 18.59
CA TYR A 251 3.55 -1.45 19.00
C TYR A 251 2.58 -0.82 17.98
N ILE A 252 2.92 -0.81 16.68
CA ILE A 252 2.06 -0.22 15.65
C ILE A 252 0.72 -0.94 15.65
N SER A 253 -0.35 -0.16 15.74
CA SER A 253 -1.71 -0.66 15.87
C SER A 253 -2.72 0.31 15.31
N TYR A 254 -3.88 -0.19 14.88
CA TYR A 254 -4.99 0.72 14.59
C TYR A 254 -6.34 0.07 14.84
N VAL A 255 -7.31 0.94 15.07
CA VAL A 255 -8.71 0.57 15.31
C VAL A 255 -9.60 1.35 14.35
N ILE A 256 -10.70 0.73 13.95
CA ILE A 256 -11.73 1.33 13.12
C ILE A 256 -13.05 1.24 13.88
N LYS A 257 -13.72 2.37 14.03
CA LYS A 257 -14.98 2.49 14.80
C LYS A 257 -16.00 3.26 13.97
N PRO A 258 -17.31 3.00 14.13
CA PRO A 258 -18.33 3.90 13.60
C PRO A 258 -18.14 5.33 14.12
N LYS A 259 -18.38 6.35 13.28
CA LYS A 259 -18.50 7.74 13.74
C LYS A 259 -19.82 7.93 14.50
N ASP A 260 -19.77 8.65 15.62
CA ASP A 260 -20.96 8.96 16.43
C ASP A 260 -21.98 9.81 15.65
N ASP A 261 -21.53 10.53 14.61
CA ASP A 261 -22.39 11.27 13.71
C ASP A 261 -22.94 10.38 12.59
N SER A 262 -24.15 9.86 12.82
CA SER A 262 -24.98 9.12 11.84
C SER A 262 -25.45 9.94 10.62
N ASN A 263 -24.95 11.17 10.44
CA ASN A 263 -25.46 12.14 9.46
C ASN A 263 -24.47 12.50 8.33
N SER A 264 -23.33 11.84 8.19
CA SER A 264 -22.49 12.08 7.01
C SER A 264 -23.06 11.30 5.81
N ASN A 265 -23.74 12.03 4.92
CA ASN A 265 -24.06 11.53 3.59
C ASN A 265 -22.87 11.83 2.67
N THR A 266 -21.75 11.15 2.88
CA THR A 266 -20.62 11.24 1.94
C THR A 266 -21.05 10.55 0.64
N GLU A 267 -21.16 11.32 -0.44
CA GLU A 267 -21.37 10.74 -1.76
C GLU A 267 -20.05 10.06 -2.17
N ILE A 268 -20.03 8.73 -2.21
CA ILE A 268 -18.81 7.95 -2.45
C ILE A 268 -18.23 8.24 -3.84
N SER A 269 -19.06 8.23 -4.89
CA SER A 269 -18.60 8.33 -6.27
C SER A 269 -17.88 9.64 -6.62
N PRO A 270 -18.38 10.83 -6.23
CA PRO A 270 -17.68 12.10 -6.45
C PRO A 270 -16.34 12.25 -5.71
N GLU A 271 -16.13 11.55 -4.60
CA GLU A 271 -14.85 11.56 -3.86
C GLU A 271 -13.87 10.51 -4.41
N LEU A 272 -14.36 9.28 -4.65
CA LEU A 272 -13.56 8.14 -5.08
C LEU A 272 -13.15 8.21 -6.56
N GLY A 273 -14.07 8.60 -7.44
CA GLY A 273 -13.86 8.62 -8.90
C GLY A 273 -12.67 9.49 -9.35
N PRO A 274 -12.61 10.77 -8.95
CA PRO A 274 -11.47 11.64 -9.26
C PRO A 274 -10.13 11.11 -8.70
N LEU A 275 -10.16 10.50 -7.51
CA LEU A 275 -8.96 9.95 -6.89
C LEU A 275 -8.42 8.76 -7.69
N ILE A 276 -9.28 7.82 -8.10
CA ILE A 276 -8.89 6.69 -8.96
C ILE A 276 -8.33 7.19 -10.29
N ARG A 277 -9.02 8.14 -10.95
CA ARG A 277 -8.57 8.78 -12.18
C ARG A 277 -7.14 9.32 -12.02
N ASP A 278 -6.91 10.11 -10.98
CA ASP A 278 -5.61 10.76 -10.77
C ASP A 278 -4.51 9.78 -10.38
N LYS A 279 -4.84 8.70 -9.66
CA LYS A 279 -3.89 7.62 -9.37
C LYS A 279 -3.44 6.90 -10.65
N LEU A 280 -4.38 6.56 -11.54
CA LEU A 280 -4.09 5.93 -12.83
C LEU A 280 -3.25 6.84 -13.73
N LEU A 281 -3.60 8.12 -13.81
CA LEU A 281 -2.89 9.13 -14.61
C LEU A 281 -1.57 9.61 -13.99
N GLY A 282 -1.18 9.09 -12.81
CA GLY A 282 0.12 9.39 -12.22
C GLY A 282 0.26 10.79 -11.64
N VAL A 283 -0.83 11.41 -11.15
CA VAL A 283 -0.77 12.75 -10.57
C VAL A 283 -0.02 12.71 -9.24
N GLY A 284 1.26 13.11 -9.24
CA GLY A 284 2.16 12.95 -8.09
C GLY A 284 1.67 13.61 -6.79
N ALA A 285 0.95 14.75 -6.87
CA ALA A 285 0.39 15.41 -5.69
C ALA A 285 -0.66 14.58 -4.94
N ILE A 286 -1.28 13.60 -5.60
CA ILE A 286 -2.23 12.65 -5.00
C ILE A 286 -1.50 11.47 -4.32
N TYR A 287 -0.27 11.17 -4.73
CA TYR A 287 0.54 10.13 -4.10
C TYR A 287 1.36 10.65 -2.92
N SER A 288 1.92 11.86 -3.06
CA SER A 288 2.81 12.42 -2.05
C SER A 288 2.52 13.91 -1.87
N PRO A 289 1.32 14.26 -1.33
CA PRO A 289 0.94 15.65 -1.16
C PRO A 289 1.99 16.39 -0.34
N GLU A 290 2.40 17.56 -0.82
CA GLU A 290 3.38 18.45 -0.16
C GLU A 290 4.82 17.90 -0.06
N SER A 291 5.10 16.75 -0.68
CA SER A 291 6.43 16.14 -0.69
C SER A 291 7.18 16.42 -1.99
N PRO A 292 8.51 16.63 -1.96
CA PRO A 292 9.34 16.62 -3.17
C PRO A 292 9.21 15.33 -3.99
N SER A 293 8.86 14.20 -3.35
CA SER A 293 8.64 12.92 -4.04
C SER A 293 7.55 13.01 -5.10
N ALA A 294 6.56 13.89 -4.94
CA ALA A 294 5.53 14.14 -5.95
C ALA A 294 6.08 14.57 -7.32
N TYR A 295 7.31 15.07 -7.37
CA TYR A 295 7.97 15.53 -8.61
C TYR A 295 9.18 14.68 -9.01
N LEU A 296 9.73 13.90 -8.07
CA LEU A 296 10.92 13.08 -8.30
C LEU A 296 10.59 11.64 -8.68
N TRP A 297 9.43 11.15 -8.26
CA TRP A 297 8.98 9.79 -8.51
C TRP A 297 8.04 9.77 -9.70
N HIS A 298 7.97 8.62 -10.34
CA HIS A 298 6.99 8.31 -11.36
C HIS A 298 5.82 7.56 -10.72
N TYR A 299 4.61 7.86 -11.17
CA TYR A 299 3.39 7.31 -10.60
C TYR A 299 2.41 6.84 -11.67
N GLY A 300 1.51 5.93 -11.32
CA GLY A 300 0.46 5.47 -12.24
C GLY A 300 1.01 4.90 -13.54
N GLU A 301 0.41 5.30 -14.66
CA GLU A 301 0.87 4.89 -16.01
C GLU A 301 2.33 5.29 -16.30
N ASP A 302 2.75 6.48 -15.85
CA ASP A 302 4.11 6.99 -16.07
C ASP A 302 5.15 6.12 -15.36
N ALA A 303 4.81 5.59 -14.18
CA ALA A 303 5.68 4.65 -13.46
C ALA A 303 5.97 3.38 -14.26
N PHE A 304 4.94 2.79 -14.89
CA PHE A 304 5.14 1.62 -15.74
C PHE A 304 5.92 1.95 -17.00
N ARG A 305 5.70 3.14 -17.57
CA ARG A 305 6.38 3.62 -18.78
C ARG A 305 7.85 3.91 -18.55
N GLU A 306 8.24 4.46 -17.40
CA GLU A 306 9.65 4.64 -17.07
C GLU A 306 10.31 3.31 -16.69
N LEU A 307 9.63 2.46 -15.91
CA LEU A 307 10.12 1.12 -15.60
C LEU A 307 10.37 0.32 -16.90
N SER A 308 9.50 0.45 -17.91
CA SER A 308 9.67 -0.24 -19.19
C SER A 308 10.94 0.16 -19.92
N LYS A 309 11.38 1.42 -19.83
CA LYS A 309 12.64 1.89 -20.41
C LYS A 309 13.83 1.34 -19.64
N ASP A 310 13.71 1.27 -18.33
CA ASP A 310 14.79 0.91 -17.43
C ASP A 310 15.10 -0.59 -17.42
N VAL A 311 14.12 -1.43 -17.78
CA VAL A 311 14.32 -2.88 -17.99
C VAL A 311 14.74 -3.24 -19.42
N THR A 312 15.08 -2.27 -20.27
CA THR A 312 15.70 -2.56 -21.57
C THR A 312 17.20 -2.83 -21.44
N MET A 313 17.84 -3.32 -22.51
CA MET A 313 19.31 -3.46 -22.54
C MET A 313 20.01 -2.15 -22.17
N ASP A 314 19.63 -1.03 -22.79
CA ASP A 314 20.29 0.26 -22.55
C ASP A 314 19.95 0.80 -21.16
N GLY A 315 18.72 0.63 -20.70
CA GLY A 315 18.29 1.01 -19.35
C GLY A 315 19.09 0.31 -18.26
N LEU A 316 19.26 -1.01 -18.38
CA LEU A 316 20.03 -1.84 -17.45
C LEU A 316 21.53 -1.52 -17.49
N LYS A 317 22.10 -1.27 -18.67
CA LYS A 317 23.51 -0.83 -18.78
C LYS A 317 23.73 0.49 -18.05
N ASP A 318 22.86 1.46 -18.30
CA ASP A 318 22.95 2.77 -17.67
C ASP A 318 22.87 2.64 -16.14
N TYR A 319 21.93 1.83 -15.62
CA TYR A 319 21.76 1.66 -14.18
C TYR A 319 22.96 0.97 -13.55
N LEU A 320 23.41 -0.13 -14.15
CA LEU A 320 24.52 -0.90 -13.62
C LEU A 320 25.84 -0.14 -13.70
N SER A 321 26.00 0.81 -14.64
CA SER A 321 27.22 1.62 -14.77
C SER A 321 27.54 2.45 -13.52
N VAL A 322 26.53 2.77 -12.69
CA VAL A 322 26.71 3.45 -11.39
C VAL A 322 27.63 2.67 -10.46
N PHE A 323 27.71 1.35 -10.63
CA PHE A 323 28.49 0.45 -9.78
C PHE A 323 29.84 0.04 -10.40
N ASP A 324 30.26 0.67 -11.51
CA ASP A 324 31.56 0.44 -12.13
C ASP A 324 32.70 0.73 -11.14
N GLY A 325 33.66 -0.20 -11.02
CA GLY A 325 34.80 -0.08 -10.10
C GLY A 325 34.48 -0.42 -8.64
N ALA A 326 33.25 -0.83 -8.32
CA ALA A 326 32.90 -1.28 -6.97
C ALA A 326 33.68 -2.54 -6.55
N SER A 327 33.89 -2.72 -5.25
CA SER A 327 34.48 -3.96 -4.72
C SER A 327 33.53 -5.14 -4.99
N ASN A 328 34.03 -6.18 -5.64
CA ASN A 328 33.22 -7.31 -6.15
C ASN A 328 32.14 -6.88 -7.15
N GLU A 329 32.42 -5.90 -8.01
CA GLU A 329 31.53 -5.37 -9.05
C GLU A 329 30.68 -6.44 -9.75
N VAL A 330 31.33 -7.50 -10.26
CA VAL A 330 30.65 -8.58 -11.00
C VAL A 330 29.56 -9.25 -10.14
N LEU A 331 29.89 -9.57 -8.88
CA LEU A 331 28.93 -10.19 -7.96
C LEU A 331 27.81 -9.23 -7.56
N LEU A 332 28.15 -7.95 -7.33
CA LEU A 332 27.17 -6.92 -6.98
C LEU A 332 26.14 -6.73 -8.09
N LYS A 333 26.60 -6.49 -9.33
CA LYS A 333 25.73 -6.28 -10.49
C LYS A 333 24.92 -7.54 -10.85
N ALA A 334 25.50 -8.73 -10.70
CA ALA A 334 24.73 -9.97 -10.81
C ALA A 334 23.60 -10.04 -9.78
N GLY A 335 23.89 -9.69 -8.52
CA GLY A 335 22.88 -9.59 -7.47
C GLY A 335 21.78 -8.57 -7.81
N LEU A 336 22.16 -7.38 -8.30
CA LEU A 336 21.21 -6.36 -8.72
C LEU A 336 20.31 -6.82 -9.87
N LEU A 337 20.86 -7.49 -10.90
CA LEU A 337 20.07 -8.08 -11.98
C LEU A 337 19.02 -9.05 -11.43
N ALA A 338 19.41 -9.99 -10.58
CA ALA A 338 18.48 -10.93 -9.96
C ALA A 338 17.38 -10.21 -9.17
N MET A 339 17.74 -9.19 -8.39
CA MET A 339 16.79 -8.42 -7.59
C MET A 339 15.82 -7.59 -8.43
N ILE A 340 16.27 -7.01 -9.54
CA ILE A 340 15.39 -6.28 -10.47
C ILE A 340 14.33 -7.22 -11.01
N GLY A 341 14.71 -8.40 -11.52
CA GLY A 341 13.76 -9.36 -12.07
C GLY A 341 12.74 -9.87 -11.05
N ILE A 342 13.21 -10.26 -9.87
CA ILE A 342 12.32 -10.67 -8.77
C ILE A 342 11.40 -9.52 -8.37
N GLY A 343 11.94 -8.30 -8.26
CA GLY A 343 11.17 -7.12 -7.92
C GLY A 343 10.06 -6.83 -8.94
N VAL A 344 10.38 -6.83 -10.23
CA VAL A 344 9.39 -6.59 -11.30
C VAL A 344 8.27 -7.64 -11.23
N GLU A 345 8.60 -8.91 -11.06
CA GLU A 345 7.62 -10.01 -10.98
C GLU A 345 6.74 -9.91 -9.73
N VAL A 346 7.34 -9.73 -8.55
CA VAL A 346 6.63 -9.59 -7.28
C VAL A 346 5.70 -8.39 -7.30
N GLN A 347 6.21 -7.22 -7.70
CA GLN A 347 5.40 -5.99 -7.70
C GLN A 347 4.30 -6.04 -8.77
N SER A 348 4.56 -6.64 -9.93
CA SER A 348 3.52 -6.84 -10.96
C SER A 348 2.45 -7.84 -10.51
N THR A 349 2.84 -8.88 -9.77
CA THR A 349 1.90 -9.85 -9.20
C THR A 349 0.99 -9.20 -8.17
N LEU A 350 1.56 -8.45 -7.21
CA LEU A 350 0.81 -7.72 -6.20
C LEU A 350 -0.07 -6.60 -6.80
N GLN A 351 0.42 -5.87 -7.79
CA GLN A 351 -0.40 -4.83 -8.42
C GLN A 351 -1.50 -5.44 -9.29
N GLY A 352 -1.17 -6.44 -10.12
CA GLY A 352 -2.12 -7.04 -11.05
C GLY A 352 -3.32 -7.67 -10.34
N TYR A 353 -3.08 -8.38 -9.24
CA TYR A 353 -4.16 -8.99 -8.47
C TYR A 353 -5.02 -7.95 -7.75
N SER A 354 -4.40 -6.98 -7.06
CA SER A 354 -5.15 -5.92 -6.36
C SER A 354 -5.92 -5.02 -7.33
N PHE A 355 -5.36 -4.70 -8.50
CA PHE A 355 -6.02 -3.96 -9.57
C PHE A 355 -7.24 -4.71 -10.13
N LYS A 356 -7.10 -5.99 -10.42
CA LYS A 356 -8.20 -6.84 -10.92
C LYS A 356 -9.33 -6.97 -9.90
N ALA A 357 -8.98 -7.24 -8.63
CA ALA A 357 -9.96 -7.34 -7.55
C ALA A 357 -10.67 -6.00 -7.30
N ALA A 358 -9.93 -4.89 -7.28
CA ALA A 358 -10.50 -3.54 -7.13
C ALA A 358 -11.44 -3.19 -8.30
N THR A 359 -11.03 -3.46 -9.55
CA THR A 359 -11.82 -3.15 -10.75
C THR A 359 -13.13 -3.93 -10.77
N HIS A 360 -13.11 -5.19 -10.33
CA HIS A 360 -14.31 -6.02 -10.21
C HIS A 360 -15.25 -5.52 -9.10
N ALA A 361 -14.72 -5.08 -7.94
CA ALA A 361 -15.54 -4.60 -6.83
C ALA A 361 -16.12 -3.19 -7.06
N LEU A 362 -15.48 -2.37 -7.88
CA LEU A 362 -15.80 -0.94 -8.01
C LEU A 362 -17.27 -0.63 -8.39
N PRO A 363 -17.93 -1.36 -9.31
CA PRO A 363 -19.34 -1.10 -9.64
C PRO A 363 -20.32 -1.27 -8.48
N ALA A 364 -20.00 -2.13 -7.50
CA ALA A 364 -20.84 -2.29 -6.32
C ALA A 364 -20.70 -1.07 -5.39
N ILE A 365 -19.50 -0.49 -5.31
CA ILE A 365 -19.19 0.69 -4.49
C ILE A 365 -19.75 1.97 -5.13
N MET A 366 -19.60 2.11 -6.46
CA MET A 366 -20.00 3.29 -7.23
C MET A 366 -21.25 3.01 -8.07
N SER A 367 -22.30 2.47 -7.42
CA SER A 367 -23.50 1.96 -8.09
C SER A 367 -24.34 3.02 -8.82
N ASP A 368 -24.10 4.29 -8.56
CA ASP A 368 -24.76 5.44 -9.18
C ASP A 368 -24.09 5.90 -10.49
N VAL A 369 -22.93 5.35 -10.84
CA VAL A 369 -22.15 5.70 -12.04
C VAL A 369 -22.05 4.52 -13.00
N ASN A 370 -22.23 4.77 -14.30
CA ASN A 370 -21.97 3.76 -15.31
C ASN A 370 -20.46 3.61 -15.57
N LEU A 371 -19.87 2.54 -15.04
CA LEU A 371 -18.44 2.24 -15.16
C LEU A 371 -18.08 1.26 -16.29
N THR A 372 -19.01 0.91 -17.19
CA THR A 372 -18.75 -0.09 -18.24
C THR A 372 -17.54 0.25 -19.11
N GLU A 373 -17.46 1.47 -19.64
CA GLU A 373 -16.32 1.88 -20.49
C GLU A 373 -15.00 1.91 -19.71
N PHE A 374 -15.06 2.30 -18.43
CA PHE A 374 -13.89 2.30 -17.55
C PHE A 374 -13.37 0.87 -17.34
N ILE A 375 -14.27 -0.07 -17.01
CA ILE A 375 -13.91 -1.48 -16.83
C ILE A 375 -13.30 -2.03 -18.10
N GLU A 376 -13.95 -1.86 -19.26
CA GLU A 376 -13.42 -2.37 -20.53
C GLU A 376 -12.00 -1.84 -20.83
N ALA A 377 -11.73 -0.55 -20.54
CA ALA A 377 -10.39 0.02 -20.67
C ALA A 377 -9.41 -0.56 -19.65
N ALA A 378 -9.82 -0.70 -18.38
CA ALA A 378 -8.99 -1.24 -17.30
C ALA A 378 -8.61 -2.71 -17.52
N GLU A 379 -9.56 -3.55 -17.95
CA GLU A 379 -9.35 -4.99 -18.19
C GLU A 379 -8.34 -5.26 -19.31
N SER A 380 -8.08 -4.29 -20.19
CA SER A 380 -7.02 -4.41 -21.19
C SER A 380 -5.62 -4.57 -20.59
N ALA A 381 -5.40 -4.17 -19.33
CA ALA A 381 -4.14 -4.38 -18.62
C ALA A 381 -3.94 -5.85 -18.15
N TYR A 382 -5.02 -6.61 -17.97
CA TYR A 382 -4.96 -7.95 -17.36
C TYR A 382 -4.01 -8.93 -18.06
N PRO A 383 -4.05 -9.13 -19.39
CA PRO A 383 -3.13 -10.04 -20.06
C PRO A 383 -1.66 -9.59 -19.93
N HIS A 384 -1.41 -8.29 -19.74
CA HIS A 384 -0.05 -7.78 -19.53
C HIS A 384 0.44 -8.04 -18.10
N PHE A 385 -0.41 -7.84 -17.09
CA PHE A 385 -0.09 -8.27 -15.72
C PHE A 385 0.13 -9.77 -15.64
N GLU A 386 -0.75 -10.58 -16.24
CA GLU A 386 -0.63 -12.05 -16.25
C GLU A 386 0.69 -12.53 -16.89
N ALA A 387 1.20 -11.81 -17.90
CA ALA A 387 2.48 -12.13 -18.53
C ALA A 387 3.71 -11.77 -17.67
N LEU A 388 3.58 -10.81 -16.74
CA LEU A 388 4.65 -10.35 -15.86
C LEU A 388 4.57 -10.95 -14.45
N SER A 389 3.45 -11.56 -14.07
CA SER A 389 3.17 -12.06 -12.73
C SER A 389 3.38 -13.56 -12.62
N ASP A 390 3.97 -13.99 -11.50
CA ASP A 390 3.99 -15.39 -11.08
C ASP A 390 4.00 -15.45 -9.55
N ASN A 391 3.02 -16.15 -8.98
CA ASN A 391 2.86 -16.24 -7.52
C ASN A 391 4.03 -16.98 -6.84
N SER A 392 4.78 -17.83 -7.55
CA SER A 392 5.96 -18.52 -6.99
C SER A 392 6.97 -17.56 -6.35
N SER A 393 7.05 -16.32 -6.87
CA SER A 393 7.87 -15.23 -6.33
C SER A 393 7.44 -14.73 -4.94
N LEU A 394 6.17 -14.90 -4.61
CA LEU A 394 5.56 -14.52 -3.33
C LEU A 394 5.42 -15.71 -2.38
N LEU A 395 5.23 -16.92 -2.90
CA LEU A 395 5.05 -18.14 -2.11
C LEU A 395 6.33 -18.59 -1.40
N TYR A 396 7.48 -18.41 -2.06
CA TYR A 396 8.75 -18.95 -1.58
C TYR A 396 9.82 -17.85 -1.50
N PRO A 397 9.62 -16.80 -0.67
CA PRO A 397 10.49 -15.61 -0.65
C PRO A 397 11.95 -15.91 -0.30
N THR A 398 12.23 -17.07 0.29
CA THR A 398 13.58 -17.51 0.70
C THR A 398 14.20 -18.53 -0.24
N ASN A 399 13.46 -19.00 -1.25
CA ASN A 399 13.86 -20.13 -2.08
C ASN A 399 13.81 -19.80 -3.58
N LEU A 400 14.89 -19.19 -4.06
CA LEU A 400 15.05 -18.82 -5.48
C LEU A 400 14.93 -20.01 -6.45
N THR A 401 15.15 -21.25 -5.99
CA THR A 401 15.03 -22.45 -6.84
C THR A 401 13.58 -22.83 -7.16
N LYS A 402 12.62 -22.22 -6.45
CA LYS A 402 11.18 -22.43 -6.64
C LYS A 402 10.54 -21.39 -7.55
N LEU A 403 11.30 -20.38 -7.97
CA LEU A 403 10.83 -19.33 -8.87
C LEU A 403 10.63 -19.92 -10.27
N THR A 404 9.42 -19.79 -10.80
CA THR A 404 9.05 -20.29 -12.12
C THR A 404 8.65 -19.21 -13.11
N GLY A 405 8.47 -17.98 -12.63
CA GLY A 405 7.97 -16.89 -13.45
C GLY A 405 8.96 -16.46 -14.52
N TYR A 406 8.42 -16.05 -15.67
CA TYR A 406 9.21 -15.70 -16.86
C TYR A 406 10.17 -14.55 -16.59
N VAL A 407 9.73 -13.52 -15.85
CA VAL A 407 10.55 -12.33 -15.55
C VAL A 407 11.69 -12.71 -14.60
N ALA A 408 11.37 -13.32 -13.46
CA ALA A 408 12.38 -13.67 -12.47
C ALA A 408 13.41 -14.66 -13.03
N THR A 409 12.98 -15.69 -13.77
CA THR A 409 13.88 -16.68 -14.36
C THR A 409 14.82 -16.06 -15.40
N THR A 410 14.30 -15.20 -16.29
CA THR A 410 15.12 -14.47 -17.29
C THR A 410 16.25 -13.68 -16.62
N PHE A 411 15.93 -12.92 -15.57
CA PHE A 411 16.92 -12.11 -14.85
C PHE A 411 17.89 -12.94 -13.99
N LEU A 412 17.44 -14.06 -13.42
CA LEU A 412 18.33 -14.98 -12.71
C LEU A 412 19.35 -15.63 -13.65
N GLU A 413 18.94 -16.02 -14.85
CA GLU A 413 19.88 -16.55 -15.84
C GLU A 413 20.88 -15.50 -16.32
N MET A 414 20.41 -14.27 -16.57
CA MET A 414 21.30 -13.13 -16.87
C MET A 414 22.31 -12.91 -15.74
N ALA A 415 21.84 -12.88 -14.49
CA ALA A 415 22.68 -12.72 -13.31
C ALA A 415 23.72 -13.83 -13.18
N GLU A 416 23.34 -15.10 -13.34
CA GLU A 416 24.25 -16.23 -13.27
C GLU A 416 25.33 -16.17 -14.36
N ARG A 417 24.93 -15.90 -15.61
CA ARG A 417 25.87 -15.81 -16.73
C ARG A 417 26.80 -14.62 -16.60
N TYR A 418 26.30 -13.47 -16.16
CA TYR A 418 27.13 -12.31 -15.90
C TYR A 418 28.12 -12.58 -14.75
N ASN A 419 27.68 -13.22 -13.66
CA ASN A 419 28.55 -13.61 -12.57
C ASN A 419 29.70 -14.54 -13.01
N ASN A 420 29.47 -15.36 -14.04
CA ASN A 420 30.47 -16.29 -14.59
C ASN A 420 31.43 -15.65 -15.61
N THR A 421 31.02 -14.57 -16.29
CA THR A 421 31.74 -14.02 -17.45
C THR A 421 32.28 -12.60 -17.22
N GLY A 422 31.57 -11.78 -16.45
CA GLY A 422 31.83 -10.35 -16.30
C GLY A 422 31.51 -9.50 -17.54
N ASP A 423 30.97 -10.10 -18.62
CA ASP A 423 30.69 -9.42 -19.89
C ASP A 423 29.22 -9.01 -20.00
N LEU A 424 28.89 -7.81 -19.50
CA LEU A 424 27.51 -7.34 -19.42
C LEU A 424 26.89 -7.13 -20.81
N ASP A 425 27.66 -6.62 -21.77
CA ASP A 425 27.17 -6.31 -23.12
C ASP A 425 26.73 -7.57 -23.86
N SER A 426 27.55 -8.62 -23.79
CA SER A 426 27.25 -9.91 -24.41
C SER A 426 26.01 -10.56 -23.78
N ILE A 427 25.91 -10.54 -22.44
CA ILE A 427 24.75 -11.11 -21.73
C ILE A 427 23.46 -10.36 -22.07
N LEU A 428 23.44 -9.02 -21.97
CA LEU A 428 22.21 -8.28 -22.27
C LEU A 428 21.81 -8.39 -23.75
N SER A 429 22.77 -8.48 -24.67
CA SER A 429 22.46 -8.74 -26.08
C SER A 429 21.80 -10.10 -26.30
N MET A 430 22.21 -11.13 -25.55
CA MET A 430 21.64 -12.48 -25.64
C MET A 430 20.17 -12.53 -25.22
N TYR A 431 19.79 -11.73 -24.21
CA TYR A 431 18.43 -11.66 -23.65
C TYR A 431 17.63 -10.45 -24.16
N SER A 432 18.11 -9.74 -25.18
CA SER A 432 17.48 -8.51 -25.67
C SER A 432 16.03 -8.69 -26.11
N ALA A 433 15.69 -9.81 -26.74
CA ALA A 433 14.31 -10.14 -27.11
C ALA A 433 13.42 -10.36 -25.89
N ASP A 434 13.92 -11.01 -24.85
CA ASP A 434 13.17 -11.25 -23.62
C ASP A 434 12.91 -9.94 -22.86
N LEU A 435 13.93 -9.07 -22.79
CA LEU A 435 13.80 -7.71 -22.23
C LEU A 435 12.79 -6.86 -23.01
N GLU A 436 12.77 -6.98 -24.35
CA GLU A 436 11.79 -6.30 -25.19
C GLU A 436 10.36 -6.80 -24.91
N VAL A 437 10.16 -8.10 -24.73
CA VAL A 437 8.86 -8.67 -24.33
C VAL A 437 8.40 -8.10 -22.99
N ILE A 438 9.28 -8.08 -21.98
CA ILE A 438 8.97 -7.54 -20.64
C ILE A 438 8.60 -6.05 -20.73
N SER A 439 9.42 -5.27 -21.44
CA SER A 439 9.18 -3.84 -21.67
C SER A 439 7.84 -3.58 -22.37
N ASN A 440 7.49 -4.37 -23.38
CA ASN A 440 6.22 -4.24 -24.10
C ASN A 440 5.01 -4.55 -23.21
N HIS A 441 5.10 -5.49 -22.28
CA HIS A 441 4.01 -5.73 -21.33
C HIS A 441 3.85 -4.59 -20.32
N LEU A 442 4.95 -4.01 -19.83
CA LEU A 442 4.91 -2.82 -18.97
C LEU A 442 4.26 -1.63 -19.69
N LEU A 443 4.61 -1.40 -20.97
CA LEU A 443 3.96 -0.38 -21.80
C LEU A 443 2.47 -0.65 -22.02
N GLY A 444 2.09 -1.91 -22.22
CA GLY A 444 0.68 -2.30 -22.32
C GLY A 444 -0.14 -1.99 -21.07
N ILE A 445 0.45 -2.18 -19.88
CA ILE A 445 -0.16 -1.75 -18.60
C ILE A 445 -0.30 -0.23 -18.56
N ALA A 446 0.77 0.51 -18.89
CA ALA A 446 0.75 1.97 -18.90
C ALA A 446 -0.36 2.52 -19.81
N ASP A 447 -0.46 2.02 -21.04
CA ASP A 447 -1.45 2.47 -22.01
C ASP A 447 -2.88 2.13 -21.56
N ALA A 448 -3.10 0.95 -20.96
CA ALA A 448 -4.38 0.57 -20.38
C ALA A 448 -4.78 1.49 -19.21
N TRP A 449 -3.85 1.80 -18.30
CA TRP A 449 -4.08 2.69 -17.16
C TRP A 449 -4.37 4.11 -17.62
N GLN A 450 -3.62 4.63 -18.59
CA GLN A 450 -3.87 5.93 -19.19
C GLN A 450 -5.26 6.00 -19.83
N ASN A 451 -5.65 4.98 -20.60
CA ASN A 451 -6.98 4.92 -21.23
C ASN A 451 -8.10 4.87 -20.18
N ALA A 452 -7.97 4.02 -19.16
CA ALA A 452 -8.94 3.93 -18.08
C ALA A 452 -9.08 5.26 -17.32
N GLY A 453 -7.96 5.90 -17.00
CA GLY A 453 -7.93 7.24 -16.40
C GLY A 453 -8.62 8.29 -17.29
N ASN A 454 -8.36 8.28 -18.59
CA ASN A 454 -9.00 9.21 -19.54
C ASN A 454 -10.51 8.98 -19.66
N VAL A 455 -11.00 7.74 -19.55
CA VAL A 455 -12.44 7.46 -19.49
C VAL A 455 -13.04 8.11 -18.24
N LEU A 456 -12.39 7.96 -17.08
CA LEU A 456 -12.87 8.62 -15.85
C LEU A 456 -12.78 10.15 -15.93
N ASP A 457 -11.81 10.72 -16.65
CA ASP A 457 -11.71 12.17 -16.89
C ASP A 457 -12.94 12.71 -17.65
N THR A 458 -13.62 11.89 -18.46
CA THR A 458 -14.87 12.31 -19.12
C THR A 458 -16.04 12.45 -18.15
N ILE A 459 -16.03 11.69 -17.04
CA ILE A 459 -17.07 11.71 -16.00
C ILE A 459 -16.74 12.81 -14.98
N TRP A 460 -15.48 12.84 -14.54
CA TRP A 460 -14.94 13.83 -13.63
C TRP A 460 -13.76 14.51 -14.33
N PRO A 461 -13.91 15.67 -14.97
CA PRO A 461 -12.79 16.31 -15.66
C PRO A 461 -11.87 17.05 -14.70
N THR A 462 -10.56 16.97 -14.94
CA THR A 462 -9.50 17.72 -14.24
C THR A 462 -9.50 19.22 -14.58
N ASN A 463 -10.01 19.58 -15.75
CA ASN A 463 -9.91 20.94 -16.28
C ASN A 463 -10.92 21.89 -15.62
N ILE A 464 -10.42 22.87 -14.86
CA ILE A 464 -11.21 23.97 -14.28
C ILE A 464 -12.08 24.71 -15.31
N TRP A 465 -11.67 24.77 -16.58
CA TRP A 465 -12.41 25.40 -17.66
C TRP A 465 -13.62 24.59 -18.10
N MET A 466 -13.63 23.27 -17.90
CA MET A 466 -14.80 22.44 -18.18
C MET A 466 -15.78 22.44 -16.99
N ASN A 467 -15.29 22.44 -15.75
CA ASN A 467 -16.14 22.46 -14.56
C ASN A 467 -16.72 23.85 -14.22
N TYR A 468 -15.93 24.91 -14.45
CA TYR A 468 -16.30 26.28 -14.06
C TYR A 468 -16.25 27.26 -15.23
N GLY A 469 -16.01 26.83 -16.47
CA GLY A 469 -15.88 27.74 -17.61
C GLY A 469 -17.09 28.67 -17.78
N SER A 470 -18.30 28.15 -17.56
CA SER A 470 -19.53 28.93 -17.55
C SER A 470 -19.55 29.97 -16.41
N TRP A 471 -19.13 29.61 -15.19
CA TRP A 471 -19.04 30.52 -14.06
C TRP A 471 -17.92 31.57 -14.18
N ILE A 472 -16.76 31.19 -14.73
CA ILE A 472 -15.64 32.09 -14.98
C ILE A 472 -16.01 33.10 -16.07
N VAL A 473 -16.71 32.67 -17.12
CA VAL A 473 -17.25 33.60 -18.15
C VAL A 473 -18.27 34.55 -17.54
N ILE A 474 -19.18 34.08 -16.68
CA ILE A 474 -20.16 34.92 -15.98
C ILE A 474 -19.45 35.93 -15.04
N ALA A 475 -18.45 35.48 -14.28
CA ALA A 475 -17.67 36.34 -13.40
C ALA A 475 -16.85 37.38 -14.18
N ALA A 476 -16.25 36.99 -15.30
CA ALA A 476 -15.50 37.89 -16.18
C ALA A 476 -16.41 38.96 -16.82
N VAL A 477 -17.62 38.58 -17.26
CA VAL A 477 -18.63 39.53 -17.75
C VAL A 477 -19.10 40.45 -16.63
N GLY A 478 -19.33 39.92 -15.43
CA GLY A 478 -19.72 40.68 -14.25
C GLY A 478 -18.68 41.74 -13.86
N ILE A 479 -17.40 41.36 -13.80
CA ILE A 479 -16.27 42.27 -13.53
C ILE A 479 -16.15 43.32 -14.64
N GLY A 480 -16.31 42.92 -15.91
CA GLY A 480 -16.30 43.83 -17.04
C GLY A 480 -17.40 44.91 -16.96
N VAL A 481 -18.62 44.52 -16.61
CA VAL A 481 -19.74 45.45 -16.40
C VAL A 481 -19.45 46.39 -15.22
N LEU A 482 -18.92 45.87 -14.11
CA LEU A 482 -18.55 46.66 -12.94
C LEU A 482 -17.47 47.70 -13.25
N ALA A 483 -16.46 47.33 -14.04
CA ALA A 483 -15.42 48.25 -14.50
C ALA A 483 -15.99 49.37 -15.38
N VAL A 484 -16.88 49.03 -16.33
CA VAL A 484 -17.53 50.03 -17.20
C VAL A 484 -18.41 50.98 -16.39
N VAL A 485 -19.21 50.46 -15.45
CA VAL A 485 -20.05 51.27 -14.56
C VAL A 485 -19.19 52.19 -13.71
N THR A 486 -18.09 51.69 -13.14
CA THR A 486 -17.15 52.48 -12.32
C THR A 486 -16.52 53.60 -13.14
N VAL A 487 -16.07 53.33 -14.37
CA VAL A 487 -15.53 54.37 -15.28
C VAL A 487 -16.60 55.42 -15.65
N ILE A 488 -17.85 55.00 -15.87
CA ILE A 488 -18.96 55.93 -16.14
C ILE A 488 -19.27 56.80 -14.92
N VAL A 489 -19.28 56.22 -13.72
CA VAL A 489 -19.51 56.95 -12.45
C VAL A 489 -18.38 57.92 -12.18
N ILE A 490 -17.12 57.51 -12.34
CA ILE A 490 -15.95 58.40 -12.21
C ILE A 490 -16.03 59.56 -13.20
N LYS A 491 -16.42 59.31 -14.47
CA LYS A 491 -16.59 60.38 -15.47
C LYS A 491 -17.76 61.32 -15.22
N ARG A 492 -18.80 60.87 -14.49
CA ARG A 492 -20.00 61.66 -14.19
C ARG A 492 -19.96 62.37 -12.84
N THR A 493 -19.00 62.03 -11.98
CA THR A 493 -18.83 62.70 -10.68
C THR A 493 -17.94 63.92 -10.89
N PRO A 494 -18.44 65.17 -10.76
CA PRO A 494 -17.59 66.35 -10.91
C PRO A 494 -16.51 66.33 -9.84
N SER A 495 -15.25 66.51 -10.24
CA SER A 495 -14.13 66.68 -9.31
C SER A 495 -14.45 67.83 -8.35
N ARG A 496 -14.57 67.52 -7.07
CA ARG A 496 -14.59 68.53 -6.01
C ARG A 496 -13.17 68.94 -5.65
#